data_AF-A0A0U5GCX8-F1
#
_entry.id   AF-A0A0U5GCX8-F1
#
_cell.length_a   1.000
_cell.length_b   1.000
_cell.length_c   1.000
_cell.angle_alpha   90.00
_cell.angle_beta   90.00
_cell.angle_gamma   90.00
#
_symmetry.space_group_name_H-M   'P 1'
#
loop_
_entity.id
_entity.type
_entity.pdbx_description
1 polymer ?
#
loop_
_entity_poly.entity_id
_entity_poly.type
_entity_poly.pdbx_seq_one_letter_code
_entity_poly.pdbx_strand_id
1 'polypeptide(L)'
;MRSYATGPSSVCCGGTCIYDNAESLDFTVVDATQAYDCLRSVPFLPAVASRLIQYINDTIQFHSTVAYLARPPSGYQQPAVDLASELGQIQRDIDNSVFGNEYDFELAIYTLLHAAHDDHLSLQGGILSAFSYGSPIDIVALSLDGISLPKVYIASKILRPERSQRRQKKAKA
;
A
#
# COMPACT_ATOMS: atom_id res chain seq x y z
N MET A 1 -23.73 -17.43 -21.25
CA MET A 1 -23.01 -18.38 -20.37
C MET A 1 -21.54 -18.01 -20.38
N ARG A 2 -21.03 -17.41 -19.30
CA ARG A 2 -19.58 -17.18 -19.13
C ARG A 2 -18.96 -18.51 -18.74
N SER A 3 -18.04 -19.00 -19.57
CA SER A 3 -17.25 -20.19 -19.29
C SER A 3 -16.35 -19.89 -18.10
N TYR A 4 -16.45 -20.67 -17.03
CA TYR A 4 -15.43 -20.68 -15.97
C TYR A 4 -14.23 -21.43 -16.53
N ALA A 5 -13.11 -20.73 -16.71
CA ALA A 5 -11.86 -21.36 -17.11
C ALA A 5 -11.32 -22.20 -15.93
N THR A 6 -11.33 -23.51 -16.09
CA THR A 6 -10.53 -24.45 -15.31
C THR A 6 -9.11 -24.45 -15.91
N GLY A 7 -8.22 -23.66 -15.34
CA GLY A 7 -6.82 -23.53 -15.73
C GLY A 7 -6.02 -22.79 -14.65
N PRO A 8 -4.68 -22.73 -14.74
CA PRO A 8 -3.82 -22.08 -13.77
C PRO A 8 -4.34 -20.71 -13.33
N SER A 9 -4.18 -20.38 -12.05
CA SER A 9 -4.65 -19.10 -11.52
C SER A 9 -3.99 -17.96 -12.31
N SER A 10 -4.79 -17.04 -12.83
CA SER A 10 -4.27 -15.92 -13.62
C SER A 10 -4.81 -14.61 -13.07
N VAL A 11 -3.89 -13.67 -12.79
CA VAL A 11 -4.25 -12.31 -12.40
C VAL A 11 -4.24 -11.48 -13.68
N CYS A 12 -5.42 -11.03 -14.10
CA CYS A 12 -5.57 -10.27 -15.33
C CYS A 12 -5.85 -8.79 -15.03
N CYS A 13 -5.01 -7.91 -15.58
CA CYS A 13 -5.20 -6.46 -15.54
C CYS A 13 -5.32 -5.91 -16.97
N GLY A 14 -6.34 -5.10 -17.25
CA GLY A 14 -6.44 -4.37 -18.53
C GLY A 14 -6.44 -5.23 -19.81
N GLY A 15 -6.66 -6.55 -19.69
CA GLY A 15 -6.59 -7.52 -20.78
C GLY A 15 -5.28 -8.33 -20.86
N THR A 16 -4.28 -8.03 -20.05
CA THR A 16 -3.06 -8.83 -19.91
C THR A 16 -3.16 -9.69 -18.65
N CYS A 17 -2.93 -10.99 -18.80
CA CYS A 17 -2.94 -11.94 -17.68
C CYS A 17 -1.52 -12.32 -17.31
N ILE A 18 -1.19 -12.19 -16.03
CA ILE A 18 -0.05 -12.85 -15.42
C ILE A 18 -0.51 -14.29 -15.15
N TYR A 19 0.04 -15.23 -15.92
CA TYR A 19 -0.26 -16.65 -15.76
C TYR A 19 0.66 -17.23 -14.70
N ASP A 20 0.06 -17.79 -13.66
CA ASP A 20 0.76 -18.67 -12.75
C ASP A 20 0.95 -20.03 -13.42
N ASN A 21 2.13 -20.63 -13.33
CA ASN A 21 2.32 -22.03 -13.74
C ASN A 21 2.46 -22.95 -12.52
N ALA A 22 2.15 -22.47 -11.31
CA ALA A 22 2.22 -23.26 -10.11
C ALA A 22 1.06 -24.27 -10.02
N GLU A 23 1.42 -25.55 -9.95
CA GLU A 23 0.49 -26.65 -9.63
C GLU A 23 0.25 -26.79 -8.11
N SER A 24 0.77 -25.86 -7.29
CA SER A 24 0.78 -25.89 -5.82
C SER A 24 0.29 -24.57 -5.21
N LEU A 25 -0.06 -24.59 -3.92
CA LEU A 25 -0.41 -23.41 -3.08
C LEU A 25 0.79 -22.47 -2.81
N ASP A 26 1.71 -22.35 -3.76
CA ASP A 26 2.88 -21.49 -3.65
C ASP A 26 2.54 -20.07 -4.15
N PHE A 27 3.11 -19.06 -3.50
CA PHE A 27 3.01 -17.68 -3.97
C PHE A 27 3.87 -17.51 -5.22
N THR A 28 3.27 -17.13 -6.35
CA THR A 28 4.01 -16.74 -7.55
C THR A 28 4.74 -15.42 -7.30
N VAL A 29 6.06 -15.45 -7.37
CA VAL A 29 6.88 -14.23 -7.31
C VAL A 29 7.03 -13.68 -8.72
N VAL A 30 6.61 -12.43 -8.91
CA VAL A 30 6.77 -11.67 -10.16
C VAL A 30 7.62 -10.44 -9.91
N ASP A 31 8.18 -9.85 -10.97
CA ASP A 31 8.88 -8.56 -10.86
C ASP A 31 7.87 -7.49 -10.41
N ALA A 32 8.26 -6.66 -9.43
CA ALA A 32 7.41 -5.59 -8.91
C ALA A 32 7.00 -4.60 -10.01
N THR A 33 7.87 -4.36 -10.99
CA THR A 33 7.58 -3.51 -12.15
C THR A 33 6.47 -4.13 -13.00
N GLN A 34 6.55 -5.42 -13.24
CA GLN A 34 5.53 -6.14 -14.00
C GLN A 34 4.17 -6.13 -13.31
N ALA A 35 4.14 -6.34 -11.98
CA ALA A 35 2.92 -6.24 -11.19
C ALA A 35 2.33 -4.82 -11.24
N TYR A 36 3.16 -3.79 -11.07
CA TYR A 36 2.75 -2.39 -11.11
C TYR A 36 2.18 -2.00 -12.47
N ASP A 37 2.87 -2.36 -13.57
CA ASP A 37 2.42 -2.10 -14.94
C ASP A 37 1.10 -2.82 -15.25
N CYS A 38 0.91 -4.04 -14.73
CA CYS A 38 -0.37 -4.74 -14.76
C CYS A 38 -1.45 -3.86 -14.13
N LEU A 39 -1.29 -3.46 -12.86
CA LEU A 39 -2.30 -2.67 -12.15
C LEU A 39 -2.67 -1.36 -12.87
N ARG A 40 -1.68 -0.64 -13.42
CA ARG A 40 -1.91 0.62 -14.14
C ARG A 40 -2.53 0.46 -15.52
N SER A 41 -2.56 -0.74 -16.08
CA SER A 41 -3.26 -1.02 -17.34
C SER A 41 -4.78 -1.11 -17.21
N VAL A 42 -5.31 -1.19 -15.98
CA VAL A 42 -6.76 -1.27 -15.76
C VAL A 42 -7.41 0.08 -16.07
N PRO A 43 -8.36 0.12 -17.03
CA PRO A 43 -8.99 1.38 -17.43
C PRO A 43 -9.81 1.98 -16.28
N PHE A 44 -9.72 3.29 -16.13
CA PHE A 44 -10.53 4.03 -15.18
C PHE A 44 -11.99 4.12 -15.64
N LEU A 45 -12.94 3.92 -14.72
CA LEU A 45 -14.38 4.01 -14.98
C LEU A 45 -15.03 5.13 -14.14
N PRO A 46 -15.11 6.38 -14.65
CA PRO A 46 -15.54 7.55 -13.88
C PRO A 46 -16.90 7.38 -13.16
N ALA A 47 -17.88 6.80 -13.85
CA ALA A 47 -19.23 6.63 -13.28
C ALA A 47 -19.25 5.62 -12.11
N VAL A 48 -18.35 4.63 -12.10
CA VAL A 48 -18.21 3.68 -10.99
C VAL A 48 -17.45 4.35 -9.85
N ALA A 49 -16.37 5.05 -10.17
CA ALA A 49 -15.55 5.81 -9.23
C ALA A 49 -16.38 6.84 -8.44
N SER A 50 -17.20 7.67 -9.11
CA SER A 50 -18.05 8.66 -8.42
C SER A 50 -19.05 8.00 -7.46
N ARG A 51 -19.59 6.83 -7.80
CA ARG A 51 -20.48 6.09 -6.90
C ARG A 51 -19.74 5.56 -5.67
N LEU A 52 -18.50 5.12 -5.84
CA LEU A 52 -17.65 4.70 -4.73
C LEU A 52 -17.34 5.90 -3.81
N ILE A 53 -16.99 7.06 -4.36
CA ILE A 53 -16.75 8.28 -3.56
C ILE A 53 -17.99 8.67 -2.77
N GLN A 54 -19.18 8.63 -3.39
CA GLN A 54 -20.43 8.89 -2.69
C GLN A 54 -20.65 7.89 -1.53
N TYR A 55 -20.46 6.59 -1.79
CA TYR A 55 -20.61 5.55 -0.76
C TYR A 55 -19.63 5.75 0.41
N ILE A 56 -18.36 6.07 0.13
CA ILE A 56 -17.37 6.35 1.16
C ILE A 56 -17.78 7.60 1.94
N ASN A 57 -18.18 8.67 1.25
CA ASN A 57 -18.59 9.91 1.89
C ASN A 57 -19.79 9.71 2.85
N ASP A 58 -20.75 8.88 2.47
CA ASP A 58 -21.88 8.49 3.34
C ASP A 58 -21.41 7.63 4.53
N THR A 59 -20.47 6.71 4.29
CA THR A 59 -19.97 5.79 5.32
C THR A 59 -19.12 6.49 6.38
N ILE A 60 -18.26 7.45 5.98
CA ILE A 60 -17.42 8.17 6.95
C ILE A 60 -18.24 9.01 7.93
N GLN A 61 -19.49 9.37 7.61
CA GLN A 61 -20.36 10.11 8.54
C GLN A 61 -20.66 9.32 9.83
N PHE A 62 -20.53 7.99 9.80
CA PHE A 62 -20.68 7.15 10.98
C PHE A 62 -19.42 7.11 11.86
N HIS A 63 -18.31 7.66 11.38
CA HIS A 63 -17.04 7.64 12.09
C HIS A 63 -16.94 8.81 13.08
N SER A 64 -16.94 8.48 14.37
CA SER A 64 -17.06 9.48 15.45
C SER A 64 -15.94 10.53 15.52
N THR A 65 -14.77 10.23 14.93
CA THR A 65 -13.57 11.08 15.02
C THR A 65 -13.45 12.09 13.88
N VAL A 66 -14.30 12.06 12.84
CA VAL A 66 -14.15 12.90 11.63
C VAL A 66 -14.00 14.38 11.93
N ALA A 67 -14.78 14.92 12.88
CA ALA A 67 -14.67 16.33 13.26
C ALA A 67 -13.33 16.68 13.93
N TYR A 68 -12.75 15.75 14.67
CA TYR A 68 -11.45 15.90 15.34
C TYR A 68 -10.29 15.66 14.38
N LEU A 69 -10.45 14.80 13.38
CA LEU A 69 -9.46 14.64 12.30
C LEU A 69 -9.30 15.95 11.51
N ALA A 70 -10.42 16.60 11.17
CA ALA A 70 -10.40 17.88 10.45
C ALA A 70 -9.82 19.03 11.29
N ARG A 71 -10.02 19.01 12.61
CA ARG A 71 -9.58 20.06 13.55
C ARG A 71 -9.07 19.42 14.84
N PRO A 72 -7.84 18.89 14.83
CA PRO A 72 -7.32 18.15 15.95
C PRO A 72 -7.06 19.04 17.17
N PRO A 73 -7.26 18.53 18.39
CA PRO A 73 -6.97 19.27 19.61
C PRO A 73 -5.46 19.54 19.75
N SER A 74 -5.11 20.53 20.56
CA SER A 74 -3.72 20.82 20.89
C SER A 74 -3.05 19.57 21.50
N GLY A 75 -1.89 19.19 20.96
CA GLY A 75 -1.12 18.02 21.39
C GLY A 75 -1.35 16.75 20.58
N TYR A 76 -2.33 16.72 19.66
CA TYR A 76 -2.40 15.65 18.66
C TYR A 76 -1.18 15.70 17.74
N GLN A 77 -0.58 14.54 17.47
CA GLN A 77 0.73 14.46 16.82
C GLN A 77 0.66 14.34 15.30
N GLN A 78 -0.52 14.04 14.74
CA GLN A 78 -0.68 13.89 13.30
C GLN A 78 -1.25 15.16 12.67
N PRO A 79 -0.98 15.40 11.37
CA PRO A 79 -1.59 16.51 10.64
C PRO A 79 -3.13 16.42 10.66
N ALA A 80 -3.78 17.58 10.53
CA ALA A 80 -5.22 17.64 10.33
C ALA A 80 -5.59 17.10 8.94
N VAL A 81 -6.71 16.37 8.84
CA VAL A 81 -7.27 15.89 7.58
C VAL A 81 -8.79 16.03 7.59
N ASP A 82 -9.33 16.79 6.62
CA ASP A 82 -10.77 16.91 6.41
C ASP A 82 -11.21 15.90 5.34
N LEU A 83 -11.57 14.70 5.78
CA LEU A 83 -11.94 13.60 4.89
C LEU A 83 -13.08 13.96 3.92
N ALA A 84 -14.07 14.74 4.37
CA ALA A 84 -15.20 15.11 3.52
C ALA A 84 -14.77 16.12 2.43
N SER A 85 -13.96 17.11 2.80
CA SER A 85 -13.40 18.08 1.84
C SER A 85 -12.51 17.40 0.81
N GLU A 86 -11.64 16.49 1.26
CA GLU A 86 -10.69 15.77 0.39
C GLU A 86 -11.40 14.73 -0.50
N LEU A 87 -12.42 14.02 -0.02
CA LEU A 87 -13.28 13.20 -0.89
C LEU A 87 -13.97 14.05 -1.97
N GLY A 88 -14.41 15.25 -1.60
CA GLY A 88 -14.91 16.23 -2.56
C GLY A 88 -13.86 16.67 -3.59
N GLN A 89 -12.59 16.74 -3.21
CA GLN A 89 -11.48 16.99 -4.14
C GLN A 89 -11.30 15.82 -5.10
N ILE A 90 -11.30 14.58 -4.60
CA ILE A 90 -11.22 13.39 -5.45
C ILE A 90 -12.40 13.37 -6.44
N GLN A 91 -13.63 13.71 -6.01
CA GLN A 91 -14.76 13.82 -6.94
C GLN A 91 -14.51 14.86 -8.04
N ARG A 92 -13.98 16.03 -7.69
CA ARG A 92 -13.62 17.06 -8.70
C ARG A 92 -12.54 16.55 -9.66
N ASP A 93 -11.59 15.76 -9.17
CA ASP A 93 -10.54 15.17 -9.99
C ASP A 93 -11.12 14.11 -10.96
N ILE A 94 -12.14 13.36 -10.56
CA ILE A 94 -12.93 12.50 -11.46
C ILE A 94 -13.61 13.34 -12.55
N ASP A 95 -14.33 14.40 -12.15
CA ASP A 95 -15.09 15.25 -13.07
C ASP A 95 -14.18 15.96 -14.09
N ASN A 96 -12.96 16.32 -13.66
CA ASN A 96 -11.93 16.94 -14.48
C ASN A 96 -11.05 15.93 -15.24
N SER A 97 -11.37 14.63 -15.21
CA SER A 97 -10.64 13.57 -15.92
C SER A 97 -9.14 13.48 -15.54
N VAL A 98 -8.82 13.70 -14.27
CA VAL A 98 -7.44 13.64 -13.75
C VAL A 98 -6.91 12.21 -13.68
N PHE A 99 -7.77 11.23 -13.36
CA PHE A 99 -7.37 9.83 -13.22
C PHE A 99 -7.26 9.13 -14.58
N GLY A 100 -6.06 8.63 -14.90
CA GLY A 100 -5.78 7.92 -16.15
C GLY A 100 -6.03 6.40 -16.09
N ASN A 101 -6.09 5.82 -14.90
CA ASN A 101 -6.29 4.37 -14.68
C ASN A 101 -6.90 4.14 -13.28
N GLU A 102 -7.43 2.94 -13.05
CA GLU A 102 -8.08 2.57 -11.79
C GLU A 102 -7.09 2.57 -10.60
N TYR A 103 -5.83 2.21 -10.84
CA TYR A 103 -4.79 2.17 -9.80
C TYR A 103 -4.55 3.55 -9.18
N ASP A 104 -4.40 4.60 -9.99
CA ASP A 104 -4.17 5.96 -9.49
C ASP A 104 -5.39 6.48 -8.70
N PHE A 105 -6.60 6.09 -9.08
CA PHE A 105 -7.84 6.44 -8.37
C PHE A 105 -7.95 5.74 -7.01
N GLU A 106 -7.83 4.41 -6.97
CA GLU A 106 -7.91 3.68 -5.70
C GLU A 106 -6.76 4.06 -4.75
N LEU A 107 -5.56 4.36 -5.28
CA LEU A 107 -4.42 4.85 -4.50
C LEU A 107 -4.71 6.21 -3.85
N ALA A 108 -5.41 7.11 -4.53
CA ALA A 108 -5.81 8.41 -3.97
C ALA A 108 -6.75 8.22 -2.76
N ILE A 109 -7.74 7.33 -2.88
CA ILE A 109 -8.63 6.98 -1.76
C ILE A 109 -7.84 6.35 -0.62
N TYR A 110 -7.00 5.36 -0.91
CA TYR A 110 -6.19 4.68 0.09
C TYR A 110 -5.32 5.66 0.87
N THR A 111 -4.64 6.57 0.17
CA THR A 111 -3.77 7.59 0.76
C THR A 111 -4.56 8.56 1.65
N LEU A 112 -5.74 8.99 1.21
CA LEU A 112 -6.60 9.87 1.99
C LEU A 112 -7.04 9.20 3.31
N LEU A 113 -7.53 7.96 3.26
CA LEU A 113 -7.96 7.26 4.47
C LEU A 113 -6.79 7.01 5.43
N HIS A 114 -5.59 6.68 4.91
CA HIS A 114 -4.40 6.51 5.75
C HIS A 114 -3.90 7.82 6.37
N ALA A 115 -4.17 8.97 5.75
CA ALA A 115 -3.85 10.27 6.34
C ALA A 115 -4.66 10.57 7.62
N ALA A 116 -5.75 9.84 7.88
CA ALA A 116 -6.45 9.91 9.16
C ALA A 116 -5.69 9.27 10.33
N HIS A 117 -4.69 8.43 10.04
CA HIS A 117 -3.95 7.67 11.05
C HIS A 117 -4.87 6.91 12.03
N ASP A 118 -5.92 6.31 11.48
CA ASP A 118 -6.93 5.54 12.20
C ASP A 118 -7.08 4.16 11.56
N ASP A 119 -6.72 3.10 12.30
CA ASP A 119 -6.72 1.72 11.80
C ASP A 119 -8.14 1.20 11.45
N HIS A 120 -9.18 1.84 12.01
CA HIS A 120 -10.57 1.52 11.67
C HIS A 120 -11.05 2.23 10.39
N LEU A 121 -10.24 3.13 9.83
CA LEU A 121 -10.55 3.87 8.62
C LEU A 121 -9.65 3.39 7.48
N SER A 122 -9.96 2.21 6.94
CA SER A 122 -9.22 1.64 5.81
C SER A 122 -10.18 1.12 4.72
N LEU A 123 -9.73 1.27 3.48
CA LEU A 123 -10.33 0.63 2.31
C LEU A 123 -9.19 0.10 1.45
N GLN A 124 -9.09 -1.22 1.34
CA GLN A 124 -8.22 -1.84 0.36
C GLN A 124 -9.08 -2.21 -0.85
N GLY A 125 -9.02 -1.37 -1.87
CA GLY A 125 -9.77 -1.60 -3.10
C GLY A 125 -9.24 -2.81 -3.89
N GLY A 126 -9.99 -3.20 -4.93
CA GLY A 126 -9.70 -4.41 -5.69
C GLY A 126 -8.31 -4.35 -6.32
N ILE A 127 -7.95 -3.21 -6.92
CA ILE A 127 -6.67 -3.06 -7.63
C ILE A 127 -5.48 -3.11 -6.66
N LEU A 128 -5.63 -2.58 -5.44
CA LEU A 128 -4.59 -2.56 -4.41
C LEU A 128 -4.45 -3.88 -3.65
N SER A 129 -5.36 -4.83 -3.87
CA SER A 129 -5.36 -6.15 -3.21
C SER A 129 -4.81 -7.27 -4.09
N ALA A 130 -4.63 -7.03 -5.39
CA ALA A 130 -4.27 -8.07 -6.36
C ALA A 130 -2.82 -8.58 -6.21
N PHE A 131 -1.91 -7.76 -5.68
CA PHE A 131 -0.51 -8.14 -5.44
C PHE A 131 -0.07 -7.73 -4.03
N SER A 132 0.76 -8.57 -3.42
CA SER A 132 1.54 -8.22 -2.22
C SER A 132 2.96 -7.86 -2.63
N TYR A 133 3.44 -6.69 -2.21
CA TYR A 133 4.80 -6.25 -2.48
C TYR A 133 5.71 -6.59 -1.31
N GLY A 134 6.90 -7.10 -1.63
CA GLY A 134 7.92 -7.45 -0.65
C GLY A 134 9.31 -7.11 -1.17
N SER A 135 10.25 -6.98 -0.24
CA SER A 135 11.67 -6.80 -0.53
C SER A 135 12.43 -8.04 -0.03
N PRO A 136 13.41 -8.56 -0.79
CA PRO A 136 14.30 -9.62 -0.29
C PRO A 136 15.33 -9.08 0.72
N ILE A 137 15.35 -7.76 0.95
CA ILE A 137 16.23 -7.08 1.89
C ILE A 137 15.40 -6.53 3.04
N ASP A 138 15.74 -6.98 4.25
CA ASP A 138 15.22 -6.41 5.49
C ASP A 138 16.00 -5.16 5.91
N ILE A 139 15.28 -4.14 6.36
CA ILE A 139 15.87 -2.94 6.97
C ILE A 139 15.52 -2.88 8.46
N VAL A 140 16.43 -2.33 9.25
CA VAL A 140 16.25 -2.11 10.70
C VAL A 140 16.64 -0.69 11.07
N ALA A 141 15.90 -0.08 11.98
CA ALA A 141 16.29 1.16 12.63
C ALA A 141 16.93 0.83 13.98
N LEU A 142 18.21 1.16 14.16
CA LEU A 142 18.97 0.80 15.36
C LEU A 142 19.79 1.99 15.86
N SER A 143 19.79 2.20 17.17
CA SER A 143 20.80 3.00 17.86
C SER A 143 21.91 2.06 18.34
N LEU A 144 23.12 2.21 17.79
CA LEU A 144 24.24 1.30 18.11
C LEU A 144 24.80 1.51 19.53
N ASP A 145 24.59 2.70 20.10
CA ASP A 145 25.01 3.07 21.45
C ASP A 145 23.83 3.11 22.45
N GLY A 146 22.59 2.99 21.98
CA GLY A 146 21.39 3.10 22.80
C GLY A 146 21.08 4.52 23.29
N ILE A 147 21.82 5.52 22.80
CA ILE A 147 21.72 6.92 23.25
C ILE A 147 21.40 7.83 22.05
N SER A 148 22.13 7.64 20.94
CA SER A 148 21.91 8.40 19.72
C SER A 148 20.60 8.01 19.03
N LEU A 149 20.05 8.91 18.21
CA LEU A 149 18.87 8.61 17.40
C LEU A 149 19.15 7.39 16.50
N PRO A 150 18.15 6.49 16.33
CA PRO A 150 18.30 5.34 15.46
C PRO A 150 18.67 5.72 14.02
N LYS A 151 19.57 4.94 13.42
CA LYS A 151 19.90 5.01 11.98
C LYS A 151 19.36 3.79 11.27
N VAL A 152 19.09 3.91 9.96
CA VAL A 152 18.59 2.82 9.11
C VAL A 152 19.76 1.98 8.61
N TYR A 153 19.63 0.66 8.72
CA TYR A 153 20.61 -0.32 8.27
C TYR A 153 19.97 -1.46 7.51
N ILE A 154 20.74 -2.11 6.63
CA ILE A 154 20.38 -3.42 6.09
C ILE A 154 20.60 -4.46 7.19
N ALA A 155 19.55 -5.17 7.57
CA ALA A 155 19.54 -6.07 8.73
C ALA A 155 20.64 -7.13 8.64
N SER A 156 20.85 -7.71 7.46
CA SER A 156 21.85 -8.75 7.22
C SER A 156 23.29 -8.28 7.46
N LYS A 157 23.57 -6.97 7.33
CA LYS A 157 24.90 -6.38 7.59
C LYS A 157 25.17 -6.15 9.07
N ILE A 158 24.14 -6.10 9.91
CA ILE A 158 24.25 -5.80 11.34
C ILE A 158 24.05 -7.06 12.21
N LEU A 159 23.06 -7.89 11.88
CA LEU A 159 22.67 -9.05 12.70
C LEU A 159 23.56 -10.28 12.49
N ARG A 160 24.39 -10.30 11.45
CA ARG A 160 25.41 -11.34 11.25
C ARG A 160 26.79 -10.77 11.56
N PRO A 161 27.26 -10.85 12.81
CA PRO A 161 28.63 -10.50 13.10
C PRO A 161 29.54 -11.44 12.32
N GLU A 162 30.47 -10.86 11.56
CA GLU A 162 31.55 -11.57 10.89
C GLU A 162 32.28 -12.48 11.90
N ARG A 163 32.08 -13.80 11.76
CA ARG A 163 32.82 -14.81 12.56
C ARG A 163 34.34 -14.69 12.37
N SER A 164 34.80 -14.02 11.31
CA SER A 164 36.20 -13.70 10.97
C SER A 164 36.87 -12.82 12.01
N GLN A 165 36.20 -11.79 12.56
CA GLN A 165 36.84 -10.85 13.48
C GLN A 165 37.04 -11.44 14.89
N ARG A 166 36.17 -12.36 15.33
CA ARG A 166 36.34 -13.09 16.60
C ARG A 166 37.45 -14.15 16.53
N ARG A 167 37.71 -14.74 15.36
CA ARG A 167 38.83 -15.69 15.17
C ARG A 167 40.19 -14.99 15.16
N GLN A 168 40.29 -13.81 14.54
CA GLN A 168 41.55 -13.05 14.55
C GLN A 168 41.91 -12.48 15.93
N LYS A 169 40.93 -12.09 16.76
CA LYS A 169 41.19 -11.70 18.16
C LYS A 169 41.59 -12.87 19.05
N LYS A 170 41.11 -14.09 18.79
CA LYS A 170 41.53 -15.31 19.53
C LYS A 170 42.89 -15.86 19.08
N ALA A 171 43.38 -15.52 17.90
CA ALA A 171 44.68 -15.96 17.39
C ALA A 171 45.83 -14.99 17.73
N LYS A 172 45.54 -13.86 18.39
CA LYS A 172 46.52 -12.85 18.85
C LYS A 172 46.59 -12.72 20.38
N ALA A 173 46.00 -13.68 21.11
CA ALA A 173 46.06 -13.79 22.57
C ALA A 173 46.74 -15.10 22.95
#